data_AF-A0A830BAL4-F1
#
_entry.id   AF-A0A830BAL4-F1
#
_cell.length_a   1.000
_cell.length_b   1.000
_cell.length_c   1.000
_cell.angle_alpha   90.00
_cell.angle_beta   90.00
_cell.angle_gamma   90.00
#
_symmetry.space_group_name_H-M   'P 1'
#
loop_
_entity.id
_entity.type
_entity.pdbx_description
1 polymer ?
#
loop_
_entity_poly.entity_id
_entity_poly.type
_entity_poly.pdbx_seq_one_letter_code
_entity_poly.pdbx_strand_id
1 'polypeptide(L)'
;MRSSAGNKASVSEGVEASIIYVRFKAAANELKPVLEEIESRKPRKEYEQILTECHKLYCEQRLSLVRGIVHQRISEFAKKEALPSLTRSGCAYLMQVCQLEHQLFDHFFPSSSEDVSSLASLIDPLCTYLYDTLRPRLIHEANLDVLCELVDILKVEVLTEQVSRRGESLAGLRLTLERILADVHEHLTF
;
A
#
# COMPACT_ATOMS: atom_id res chain seq x y z
N MET A 1 30.48 5.45 21.11
CA MET A 1 29.94 4.15 20.66
C MET A 1 28.42 4.16 20.65
N ARG A 2 27.76 4.60 19.57
CA ARG A 2 26.30 4.45 19.38
C ARG A 2 25.98 4.46 17.87
N SER A 3 25.97 3.30 17.21
CA SER A 3 25.36 3.16 15.88
C SER A 3 25.00 1.70 15.48
N SER A 4 24.79 0.79 16.44
CA SER A 4 24.50 -0.63 16.13
C SER A 4 23.01 -1.02 16.24
N ALA A 5 22.16 -0.17 16.85
CA ALA A 5 20.75 -0.48 17.08
C ALA A 5 19.86 -0.31 15.82
N GLY A 6 20.13 0.71 14.99
CA GLY A 6 19.32 0.99 13.79
C GLY A 6 19.43 -0.05 12.69
N ASN A 7 20.55 -0.78 12.61
CA ASN A 7 20.79 -1.77 11.57
C ASN A 7 20.22 -3.16 11.92
N LYS A 8 19.92 -3.44 13.19
CA LYS A 8 19.31 -4.70 13.62
C LYS A 8 17.79 -4.69 13.44
N ALA A 9 17.14 -3.56 13.69
CA ALA A 9 15.69 -3.41 13.53
C ALA A 9 15.26 -3.48 12.06
N SER A 10 15.95 -2.77 11.16
CA SER A 10 15.66 -2.78 9.72
C SER A 10 15.89 -4.14 9.06
N VAL A 11 16.92 -4.88 9.50
CA VAL A 11 17.18 -6.25 9.03
C VAL A 11 16.14 -7.23 9.59
N SER A 12 15.69 -7.06 10.84
CA SER A 12 14.61 -7.89 11.42
C SER A 12 13.28 -7.67 10.70
N GLU A 13 12.90 -6.41 10.41
CA GLU A 13 11.68 -6.08 9.65
C GLU A 13 11.68 -6.70 8.25
N GLY A 14 12.80 -6.59 7.52
CA GLY A 14 12.95 -7.17 6.19
C GLY A 14 12.88 -8.70 6.21
N VAL A 15 13.44 -9.34 7.24
CA VAL A 15 13.38 -10.80 7.42
C VAL A 15 11.97 -11.25 7.83
N GLU A 16 11.30 -10.55 8.74
CA GLU A 16 9.92 -10.84 9.16
C GLU A 16 8.94 -10.69 8.00
N ALA A 17 9.02 -9.60 7.24
CA ALA A 17 8.22 -9.41 6.03
C ALA A 17 8.50 -10.54 5.02
N SER A 18 9.77 -10.87 4.78
CA SER A 18 10.15 -11.95 3.85
C SER A 18 9.59 -13.32 4.28
N ILE A 19 9.63 -13.64 5.58
CA ILE A 19 9.08 -14.90 6.11
C ILE A 19 7.55 -14.95 5.95
N ILE A 20 6.85 -13.84 6.21
CA ILE A 20 5.39 -13.76 6.05
C ILE A 20 4.98 -14.04 4.60
N TYR A 21 5.64 -13.41 3.61
CA TYR A 21 5.33 -13.64 2.20
C TYR A 21 5.65 -15.07 1.76
N VAL A 22 6.79 -15.64 2.18
CA VAL A 22 7.17 -17.02 1.84
C VAL A 22 6.15 -18.02 2.38
N ARG A 23 5.71 -17.86 3.64
CA ARG A 23 4.73 -18.77 4.25
C ARG A 23 3.35 -18.68 3.57
N PHE A 24 2.89 -17.47 3.25
CA PHE A 24 1.65 -17.29 2.51
C PHE A 24 1.72 -17.88 1.10
N LYS A 25 2.83 -17.66 0.39
CA LYS A 25 3.03 -18.24 -0.94
C LYS A 25 3.06 -19.77 -0.91
N ALA A 26 3.62 -20.37 0.14
CA ALA A 26 3.56 -21.83 0.32
C ALA A 26 2.12 -22.32 0.52
N ALA A 27 1.34 -21.66 1.38
CA ALA A 27 -0.08 -21.98 1.60
C ALA A 27 -0.92 -21.78 0.32
N ALA A 28 -0.57 -20.81 -0.52
CA ALA A 28 -1.21 -20.59 -1.82
C ALA A 28 -1.17 -21.86 -2.67
N ASN A 29 -0.04 -22.58 -2.70
CA ASN A 29 0.10 -23.79 -3.52
C ASN A 29 -0.88 -24.90 -3.12
N GLU A 30 -1.24 -24.99 -1.83
CA GLU A 30 -2.20 -25.98 -1.33
C GLU A 30 -3.64 -25.60 -1.67
N LEU A 31 -3.97 -24.30 -1.60
CA LEU A 31 -5.32 -23.78 -1.82
C LEU A 31 -5.64 -23.53 -3.29
N LYS A 32 -4.62 -23.31 -4.13
CA LYS A 32 -4.75 -22.90 -5.53
C LYS A 32 -5.69 -23.79 -6.37
N PRO A 33 -5.64 -25.13 -6.32
CA PRO A 33 -6.53 -25.95 -7.13
C PRO A 33 -8.02 -25.74 -6.79
N VAL A 34 -8.33 -25.48 -5.51
CA VAL A 34 -9.70 -25.22 -5.07
C VAL A 34 -10.14 -23.82 -5.46
N LEU A 35 -9.27 -22.83 -5.30
CA LEU A 35 -9.56 -21.44 -5.66
C LEU A 35 -9.77 -21.27 -7.18
N GLU A 36 -8.95 -21.91 -8.01
CA GLU A 36 -9.11 -21.92 -9.47
C GLU A 36 -10.46 -22.52 -9.89
N GLU A 37 -10.91 -23.58 -9.21
CA GLU A 37 -12.22 -24.18 -9.48
C GLU A 37 -13.38 -23.26 -9.05
N ILE A 38 -13.20 -22.47 -7.99
CA ILE A 38 -14.18 -21.45 -7.59
C ILE A 38 -14.22 -20.32 -8.62
N GLU A 39 -13.06 -19.82 -9.04
CA GLU A 39 -12.95 -18.76 -10.05
C GLU A 39 -13.55 -19.16 -11.40
N SER A 40 -13.30 -20.38 -11.87
CA SER A 40 -13.83 -20.87 -13.15
C SER A 40 -15.36 -20.97 -13.17
N ARG A 41 -15.99 -21.09 -11.99
CA ARG A 41 -17.44 -21.19 -11.80
C ARG A 41 -18.11 -19.87 -11.43
N LYS A 42 -17.37 -18.76 -11.39
CA LYS A 42 -17.86 -17.39 -11.11
C LYS A 42 -19.16 -17.00 -11.84
N PRO A 43 -19.46 -17.44 -13.10
CA PRO A 43 -20.73 -17.10 -13.74
C PRO A 43 -21.99 -17.53 -12.95
N ARG A 44 -21.85 -18.44 -11.97
CA ARG A 44 -22.91 -18.81 -11.03
C ARG A 44 -22.84 -17.94 -9.78
N LYS A 45 -23.97 -17.35 -9.41
CA LYS A 45 -24.07 -16.42 -8.26
C LYS A 45 -23.53 -17.00 -6.94
N GLU A 46 -23.72 -18.29 -6.67
CA GLU A 46 -23.21 -18.88 -5.43
C GLU A 46 -21.67 -18.86 -5.39
N TYR A 47 -21.01 -19.09 -6.51
CA TYR A 47 -19.55 -19.09 -6.62
C TYR A 47 -18.99 -17.66 -6.60
N GLU A 48 -19.68 -16.71 -7.21
CA GLU A 48 -19.33 -15.28 -7.09
C GLU A 48 -19.35 -14.79 -5.63
N GLN A 49 -20.38 -15.20 -4.87
CA GLN A 49 -20.48 -14.89 -3.44
C GLN A 49 -19.36 -15.54 -2.62
N ILE A 50 -19.11 -16.84 -2.83
CA ILE A 50 -18.01 -17.55 -2.16
C ILE A 50 -16.68 -16.89 -2.49
N LEU A 51 -16.44 -16.55 -3.76
CA LEU A 51 -15.20 -15.91 -4.20
C LEU A 51 -15.01 -14.54 -3.52
N THR A 52 -16.08 -13.76 -3.40
CA THR A 52 -16.05 -12.47 -2.69
C THR A 52 -15.68 -12.64 -1.21
N GLU A 53 -16.25 -13.64 -0.54
CA GLU A 53 -15.87 -13.97 0.85
C GLU A 53 -14.42 -14.47 0.95
N CYS A 54 -13.93 -15.24 -0.02
CA CYS A 54 -12.52 -15.65 -0.08
C CYS A 54 -11.59 -14.44 -0.22
N HIS A 55 -11.90 -13.48 -1.10
CA HIS A 55 -11.10 -12.26 -1.25
C HIS A 55 -11.10 -11.42 0.03
N LYS A 56 -12.26 -11.30 0.68
CA LYS A 56 -12.40 -10.57 1.94
C LYS A 56 -11.57 -11.20 3.05
N LEU A 57 -11.70 -12.51 3.26
CA LEU A 57 -10.92 -13.26 4.27
C LEU A 57 -9.42 -13.17 4.00
N TYR A 58 -9.02 -13.27 2.73
CA TYR A 58 -7.63 -13.06 2.33
C TYR A 58 -7.15 -11.65 2.75
N CYS A 59 -7.89 -10.60 2.38
CA CYS A 59 -7.52 -9.22 2.69
C CYS A 59 -7.46 -8.93 4.19
N GLU A 60 -8.45 -9.40 4.96
CA GLU A 60 -8.48 -9.27 6.42
C GLU A 60 -7.24 -9.92 7.06
N GLN A 61 -6.93 -11.14 6.66
CA GLN A 61 -5.78 -11.86 7.21
C GLN A 61 -4.45 -11.21 6.80
N ARG A 62 -4.31 -10.78 5.54
CA ARG A 62 -3.12 -10.04 5.08
C ARG A 62 -2.94 -8.73 5.83
N LEU A 63 -4.02 -7.97 6.00
CA LEU A 63 -3.98 -6.68 6.69
C LEU A 63 -3.52 -6.86 8.14
N SER A 64 -4.02 -7.88 8.84
CA SER A 64 -3.62 -8.15 10.23
C SER A 64 -2.11 -8.39 10.42
N LEU A 65 -1.44 -8.92 9.39
CA LEU A 65 -0.02 -9.25 9.42
C LEU A 65 0.85 -8.07 8.98
N VAL A 66 0.41 -7.33 7.98
CA VAL A 66 1.21 -6.29 7.33
C VAL A 66 1.04 -4.93 7.99
N ARG A 67 -0.14 -4.66 8.57
CA ARG A 67 -0.47 -3.35 9.17
C ARG A 67 0.58 -2.87 10.17
N GLY A 68 0.98 -3.71 11.11
CA GLY A 68 1.95 -3.32 12.15
C GLY A 68 3.29 -2.90 11.56
N ILE A 69 3.79 -3.68 10.60
CA ILE A 69 5.07 -3.45 9.91
C ILE A 69 5.02 -2.15 9.13
N VAL A 70 3.96 -1.95 8.34
CA VAL A 70 3.78 -0.74 7.53
C VAL A 70 3.65 0.51 8.40
N HIS A 71 2.84 0.44 9.46
CA HIS A 71 2.65 1.55 10.38
C HIS A 71 3.96 1.95 11.07
N GLN A 72 4.71 0.94 11.56
CA GLN A 72 6.01 1.17 12.18
C GLN A 72 6.96 1.88 11.22
N ARG A 73 7.06 1.37 9.98
CA ARG A 73 7.96 1.94 8.97
C ARG A 73 7.63 3.38 8.61
N ILE A 74 6.35 3.68 8.36
CA ILE A 74 5.90 5.04 8.06
C ILE A 74 6.10 5.97 9.27
N SER A 75 5.85 5.49 10.48
CA SER A 75 6.11 6.25 11.71
C SER A 75 7.59 6.59 11.88
N GLU A 76 8.49 5.69 11.48
CA GLU A 76 9.93 5.96 11.49
C GLU A 76 10.35 7.03 10.49
N PHE A 77 9.83 7.00 9.26
CA PHE A 77 10.05 8.08 8.30
C PHE A 77 9.56 9.40 8.89
N ALA A 78 8.35 9.41 9.45
CA ALA A 78 7.78 10.62 10.02
C ALA A 78 8.65 11.19 11.15
N LYS A 79 9.26 10.37 11.99
CA LYS A 79 10.14 10.85 13.08
C LYS A 79 11.46 11.45 12.59
N LYS A 80 11.96 11.03 11.42
CA LYS A 80 13.32 11.33 10.95
C LYS A 80 13.36 12.33 9.80
N GLU A 81 12.30 12.40 9.01
CA GLU A 81 12.29 13.09 7.72
C GLU A 81 11.42 14.35 7.74
N ALA A 82 11.85 15.36 6.98
CA ALA A 82 11.03 16.53 6.65
C ALA A 82 9.88 16.12 5.72
N LEU A 83 8.86 16.99 5.60
CA LEU A 83 7.62 16.66 4.90
C LEU A 83 7.82 16.21 3.44
N PRO A 84 8.64 16.87 2.59
CA PRO A 84 8.88 16.40 1.21
C PRO A 84 9.55 15.01 1.16
N SER A 85 10.57 14.79 1.98
CA SER A 85 11.27 13.51 2.07
C SER A 85 10.33 12.40 2.56
N LEU A 86 9.54 12.67 3.60
CA LEU A 86 8.54 11.76 4.14
C LEU A 86 7.50 11.37 3.09
N THR A 87 7.01 12.33 2.31
CA THR A 87 6.06 12.07 1.21
C THR A 87 6.68 11.12 0.20
N ARG A 88 7.91 11.41 -0.25
CA ARG A 88 8.62 10.56 -1.24
C ARG A 88 8.86 9.14 -0.70
N SER A 89 9.44 9.01 0.50
CA SER A 89 9.75 7.72 1.14
C SER A 89 8.48 6.92 1.46
N GLY A 90 7.45 7.57 2.00
CA GLY A 90 6.19 6.94 2.34
C GLY A 90 5.43 6.43 1.11
N CYS A 91 5.37 7.22 0.05
CA CYS A 91 4.75 6.82 -1.22
C CYS A 91 5.51 5.67 -1.87
N ALA A 92 6.84 5.78 -1.98
CA ALA A 92 7.68 4.73 -2.56
C ALA A 92 7.53 3.39 -1.81
N TYR A 93 7.53 3.45 -0.48
CA TYR A 93 7.35 2.26 0.34
C TYR A 93 5.95 1.64 0.18
N LEU A 94 4.88 2.43 0.21
CA LEU A 94 3.53 1.90 -0.02
C LEU A 94 3.34 1.35 -1.43
N MET A 95 3.93 1.97 -2.46
CA MET A 95 3.92 1.42 -3.81
C MET A 95 4.54 0.03 -3.85
N GLN A 96 5.68 -0.16 -3.19
CA GLN A 96 6.32 -1.47 -3.09
C GLN A 96 5.45 -2.49 -2.34
N VAL A 97 4.83 -2.10 -1.22
CA VAL A 97 3.90 -2.98 -0.47
C VAL A 97 2.71 -3.38 -1.34
N CYS A 98 2.09 -2.44 -2.04
CA CYS A 98 0.96 -2.73 -2.95
C CYS A 98 1.36 -3.72 -4.05
N GLN A 99 2.55 -3.55 -4.64
CA GLN A 99 3.07 -4.47 -5.65
C GLN A 99 3.28 -5.88 -5.10
N LEU A 100 3.85 -6.00 -3.90
CA LEU A 100 4.06 -7.31 -3.26
C LEU A 100 2.74 -8.00 -2.90
N GLU A 101 1.77 -7.26 -2.37
CA GLU A 101 0.44 -7.80 -2.06
C GLU A 101 -0.31 -8.23 -3.31
N HIS A 102 -0.24 -7.46 -4.39
CA HIS A 102 -0.84 -7.82 -5.66
C HIS A 102 -0.20 -9.06 -6.28
N GLN A 103 1.14 -9.14 -6.27
CA GLN A 103 1.83 -10.35 -6.71
C GLN A 103 1.40 -11.55 -5.87
N LEU A 104 1.28 -11.42 -4.56
CA LEU A 104 0.82 -12.51 -3.72
C LEU A 104 -0.63 -12.89 -4.05
N PHE A 105 -1.52 -11.90 -4.21
CA PHE A 105 -2.93 -12.12 -4.55
C PHE A 105 -3.07 -12.88 -5.87
N ASP A 106 -2.30 -12.51 -6.90
CA ASP A 106 -2.26 -13.20 -8.20
C ASP A 106 -1.86 -14.68 -8.08
N HIS A 107 -1.07 -15.06 -7.06
CA HIS A 107 -0.77 -16.47 -6.82
C HIS A 107 -1.97 -17.26 -6.28
N PHE A 108 -2.88 -16.61 -5.54
CA PHE A 108 -4.10 -17.21 -4.99
C PHE A 108 -5.28 -17.13 -5.95
N PHE A 109 -5.44 -16.02 -6.66
CA PHE A 109 -6.62 -15.66 -7.46
C PHE A 109 -6.20 -15.12 -8.83
N PRO A 110 -5.60 -15.95 -9.71
CA PRO A 110 -5.08 -15.49 -11.00
C PRO A 110 -6.17 -14.96 -11.95
N SER A 111 -7.41 -15.45 -11.82
CA SER A 111 -8.53 -14.98 -12.68
C SER A 111 -9.15 -13.68 -12.18
N SER A 112 -8.92 -13.34 -10.91
CA SER A 112 -9.46 -12.15 -10.25
C SER A 112 -8.42 -11.05 -10.07
N SER A 113 -7.15 -11.31 -10.38
CA SER A 113 -6.05 -10.36 -10.15
C SER A 113 -6.14 -9.10 -11.01
N GLU A 114 -6.82 -9.15 -12.15
CA GLU A 114 -7.13 -7.97 -12.97
C GLU A 114 -8.08 -7.00 -12.28
N ASP A 115 -8.95 -7.48 -11.37
CA ASP A 115 -9.88 -6.64 -10.62
C ASP A 115 -9.22 -6.05 -9.36
N VAL A 116 -8.72 -4.83 -9.51
CA VAL A 116 -8.11 -4.02 -8.45
C VAL A 116 -8.98 -3.90 -7.21
N SER A 117 -10.30 -3.85 -7.37
CA SER A 117 -11.22 -3.64 -6.25
C SER A 117 -11.19 -4.79 -5.24
N SER A 118 -10.77 -5.98 -5.68
CA SER A 118 -10.60 -7.17 -4.84
C SER A 118 -9.60 -6.96 -3.70
N LEU A 119 -8.64 -6.04 -3.85
CA LEU A 119 -7.62 -5.73 -2.84
C LEU A 119 -7.90 -4.43 -2.06
N ALA A 120 -8.94 -3.68 -2.39
CA ALA A 120 -9.22 -2.38 -1.78
C ALA A 120 -9.31 -2.46 -0.24
N SER A 121 -9.95 -3.50 0.30
CA SER A 121 -10.07 -3.70 1.75
C SER A 121 -8.75 -3.94 2.49
N LEU A 122 -7.69 -4.33 1.77
CA LEU A 122 -6.32 -4.44 2.28
C LEU A 122 -5.53 -3.14 2.09
N ILE A 123 -5.62 -2.53 0.90
CA ILE A 123 -4.78 -1.39 0.50
C ILE A 123 -5.27 -0.07 1.08
N ASP A 124 -6.59 0.19 1.06
CA ASP A 124 -7.15 1.47 1.49
C ASP A 124 -6.82 1.82 2.95
N PRO A 125 -6.87 0.88 3.92
CA PRO A 125 -6.45 1.17 5.29
C PRO A 125 -4.98 1.55 5.42
N LEU A 126 -4.09 0.98 4.59
CA LEU A 126 -2.66 1.30 4.60
C LEU A 126 -2.40 2.67 4.00
N CYS A 127 -3.08 3.01 2.90
CA CYS A 127 -2.98 4.34 2.29
C CYS A 127 -3.58 5.43 3.20
N THR A 128 -4.71 5.13 3.86
CA THR A 128 -5.31 6.02 4.86
C THR A 128 -4.33 6.35 5.99
N TYR A 129 -3.55 5.37 6.45
CA TYR A 129 -2.54 5.62 7.47
C TYR A 129 -1.44 6.59 7.01
N LEU A 130 -0.98 6.48 5.76
CA LEU A 130 -0.02 7.45 5.20
C LEU A 130 -0.64 8.85 5.13
N TYR A 131 -1.88 8.96 4.69
CA TYR A 131 -2.62 10.23 4.67
C TYR A 131 -2.72 10.86 6.05
N ASP A 132 -3.17 10.10 7.04
CA ASP A 132 -3.32 10.57 8.43
C ASP A 132 -1.98 10.95 9.06
N THR A 133 -0.86 10.42 8.55
CA THR A 133 0.49 10.79 8.98
C THR A 133 0.97 12.09 8.32
N LEU A 134 0.66 12.29 7.03
CA LEU A 134 1.10 13.47 6.26
C LEU A 134 0.23 14.70 6.55
N ARG A 135 -1.10 14.51 6.64
CA ARG A 135 -2.08 15.60 6.72
C ARG A 135 -1.80 16.59 7.86
N PRO A 136 -1.53 16.16 9.11
CA PRO A 136 -1.27 17.11 10.19
C PRO A 136 -0.03 17.97 9.94
N ARG A 137 0.95 17.49 9.17
CA ARG A 137 2.15 18.29 8.87
C ARG A 137 1.89 19.28 7.75
N LEU A 138 1.15 18.83 6.74
CA LEU A 138 0.77 19.63 5.58
C LEU A 138 -0.10 20.83 5.95
N ILE A 139 -1.07 20.67 6.85
CA ILE A 139 -1.94 21.78 7.28
C ILE A 139 -1.21 22.84 8.14
N HIS A 140 -0.07 22.49 8.73
CA HIS A 140 0.73 23.41 9.55
C HIS A 140 1.96 23.94 8.80
N GLU A 141 2.19 23.48 7.56
CA GLU A 141 3.33 23.92 6.75
C GLU A 141 3.03 25.31 6.17
N ALA A 142 3.82 26.29 6.57
CA ALA A 142 3.68 27.68 6.12
C ALA A 142 4.70 28.04 5.03
N ASN A 143 5.67 27.17 4.76
CA ASN A 143 6.69 27.43 3.75
C ASN A 143 6.15 27.09 2.35
N LEU A 144 5.90 28.12 1.55
CA LEU A 144 5.43 27.99 0.17
C LEU A 144 6.38 27.17 -0.72
N ASP A 145 7.70 27.25 -0.50
CA ASP A 145 8.66 26.48 -1.28
C ASP A 145 8.48 24.98 -1.03
N VAL A 146 8.20 24.59 0.22
CA VAL A 146 7.92 23.20 0.61
C VAL A 146 6.59 22.72 0.03
N LEU A 147 5.56 23.56 0.06
CA LEU A 147 4.27 23.23 -0.54
C LEU A 147 4.37 23.04 -2.06
N CYS A 148 5.11 23.90 -2.76
CA CYS A 148 5.40 23.76 -4.19
C CYS A 148 6.17 22.46 -4.47
N GLU A 149 7.22 22.16 -3.69
CA GLU A 149 7.98 20.91 -3.82
C GLU A 149 7.06 19.69 -3.63
N LEU A 150 6.11 19.73 -2.69
CA LEU A 150 5.14 18.65 -2.49
C LEU A 150 4.22 18.45 -3.71
N VAL A 151 3.77 19.52 -4.36
CA VAL A 151 2.99 19.41 -5.60
C VAL A 151 3.80 18.72 -6.69
N ASP A 152 5.06 19.10 -6.85
CA ASP A 152 5.95 18.52 -7.85
C ASP A 152 6.24 17.04 -7.55
N ILE A 153 6.52 16.68 -6.29
CA ILE A 153 6.69 15.29 -5.87
C ILE A 153 5.44 14.48 -6.19
N LEU A 154 4.25 14.96 -5.79
CA LEU A 154 3.02 14.21 -5.99
C LEU A 154 2.67 14.05 -7.47
N LYS A 155 2.79 15.11 -8.28
CA LYS A 155 2.42 15.06 -9.72
C LYS A 155 3.48 14.38 -10.57
N VAL A 156 4.72 14.82 -10.45
CA VAL A 156 5.80 14.48 -11.40
C VAL A 156 6.49 13.19 -11.00
N GLU A 157 6.70 12.96 -9.70
CA GLU A 157 7.43 11.77 -9.27
C GLU A 157 6.48 10.62 -8.98
N VAL A 158 5.47 10.84 -8.13
CA VAL A 158 4.63 9.74 -7.65
C VAL A 158 3.54 9.38 -8.65
N LEU A 159 2.65 10.32 -9.01
CA LEU A 159 1.53 10.00 -9.91
C LEU A 159 1.99 9.59 -11.32
N THR A 160 3.07 10.18 -11.83
CA THR A 160 3.63 9.80 -13.15
C THR A 160 4.27 8.40 -13.10
N GLU A 161 4.98 8.05 -12.02
CA GLU A 161 5.55 6.70 -11.86
C GLU A 161 4.45 5.63 -11.71
N GLN A 162 3.36 5.95 -11.00
CA GLN A 162 2.19 5.09 -10.84
C GLN A 162 1.51 4.77 -12.17
N VAL A 163 1.33 5.78 -13.03
CA VAL A 163 0.75 5.60 -14.37
C VAL A 163 1.67 4.73 -15.25
N SER A 164 2.99 4.87 -15.09
CA SER A 164 3.99 4.15 -15.90
C SER A 164 4.19 2.70 -15.49
N ARG A 165 4.00 2.35 -14.20
CA ARG A 165 4.25 1.01 -13.64
C ARG A 165 2.94 0.37 -13.16
N ARG A 166 2.18 -0.23 -14.09
CA ARG A 166 0.95 -1.02 -13.82
C ARG A 166 -0.12 -0.24 -13.03
N GLY A 167 -0.58 0.86 -13.63
CA GLY A 167 -1.47 1.88 -13.04
C GLY A 167 -2.88 1.46 -12.57
N GLU A 168 -3.17 0.18 -12.43
CA GLU A 168 -4.48 -0.30 -11.96
C GLU A 168 -4.40 -0.80 -10.51
N SER A 169 -3.43 -1.65 -10.13
CA SER A 169 -3.28 -2.19 -8.76
C SER A 169 -3.11 -1.14 -7.65
N LEU A 170 -2.94 0.14 -8.01
CA LEU A 170 -2.56 1.23 -7.13
C LEU A 170 -3.69 2.25 -6.96
N ALA A 171 -4.93 1.91 -7.32
CA ALA A 171 -6.09 2.82 -7.26
C ALA A 171 -6.31 3.44 -5.86
N GLY A 172 -6.22 2.64 -4.79
CA GLY A 172 -6.36 3.15 -3.42
C GLY A 172 -5.28 4.16 -3.03
N LEU A 173 -4.03 3.91 -3.45
CA LEU A 173 -2.92 4.84 -3.25
C LEU A 173 -3.11 6.10 -4.10
N ARG A 174 -3.55 5.97 -5.36
CA ARG A 174 -3.85 7.11 -6.23
C ARG A 174 -4.90 8.05 -5.64
N LEU A 175 -6.02 7.53 -5.16
CA LEU A 175 -7.06 8.34 -4.51
C LEU A 175 -6.52 9.08 -3.29
N THR A 176 -5.65 8.41 -2.52
CA THR A 176 -4.99 9.02 -1.37
C THR A 176 -4.08 10.17 -1.78
N LEU A 177 -3.29 9.99 -2.84
CA LEU A 177 -2.39 11.02 -3.38
C LEU A 177 -3.16 12.21 -3.96
N GLU A 178 -4.25 11.95 -4.69
CA GLU A 178 -5.13 13.00 -5.23
C GLU A 178 -5.76 13.83 -4.11
N ARG A 179 -6.14 13.20 -2.99
CA ARG A 179 -6.62 13.90 -1.79
C ARG A 179 -5.55 14.77 -1.14
N ILE A 180 -4.33 14.25 -0.98
CA ILE A 180 -3.19 15.05 -0.45
C ILE A 180 -2.94 16.25 -1.35
N LEU A 181 -2.93 16.03 -2.67
CA LEU A 181 -2.71 17.07 -3.66
C LEU A 181 -3.81 18.13 -3.66
N ALA A 182 -5.08 17.74 -3.42
CA ALA A 182 -6.16 18.69 -3.23
C ALA A 182 -5.94 19.56 -1.98
N ASP A 183 -5.57 18.93 -0.85
CA ASP A 183 -5.28 19.64 0.40
C ASP A 183 -4.11 20.65 0.24
N VAL A 184 -3.04 20.29 -0.50
CA VAL A 184 -1.93 21.22 -0.79
C VAL A 184 -2.40 22.41 -1.64
N HIS A 185 -3.20 22.17 -2.68
CA HIS A 185 -3.67 23.26 -3.54
C HIS A 185 -4.62 24.21 -2.80
N GLU A 186 -5.53 23.69 -1.97
CA GLU A 186 -6.39 24.55 -1.13
C GLU A 186 -5.51 25.44 -0.25
N HIS A 187 -4.49 24.87 0.41
CA HIS A 187 -3.59 25.65 1.26
C HIS A 187 -2.80 26.72 0.47
N LEU A 188 -2.39 26.44 -0.77
CA LEU A 188 -1.70 27.42 -1.63
C LEU A 188 -2.59 28.56 -2.12
N THR A 189 -3.91 28.37 -2.13
CA THR A 189 -4.87 29.39 -2.61
C THR A 189 -5.33 30.39 -1.54
N PHE A 190 -5.06 30.12 -0.25
CA PHE A 190 -5.42 30.97 0.89
C PHE A 190 -4.20 31.61 1.54
#